data_AF-A0A4T0WGC0-F1
#
_entry.id   AF-A0A4T0WGC0-F1
#
_cell.length_a   1.000
_cell.length_b   1.000
_cell.length_c   1.000
_cell.angle_alpha   90.00
_cell.angle_beta   90.00
_cell.angle_gamma   90.00
#
_symmetry.space_group_name_H-M   'P 1'
#
loop_
_entity.id
_entity.type
_entity.pdbx_description
1 polymer ?
#
loop_
_entity_poly.entity_id
_entity_poly.type
_entity_poly.pdbx_seq_one_letter_code
_entity_poly.pdbx_strand_id
1 'polypeptide(L)'
;MAPEDPKEKFYRHFQDEVAILQEQINGIGSVAQVGGERQDAIDHVLAGISNLSNEVADASDYVPSYDLRNYAQAVKALTDKLNETTTKLAPRSRFQFKPRGASAATSDLAAPKNDPRLLVGSSLADPLPASRGGPVVAADLSTENDDDLGDLPSFSKNYNEEMARPSATKVRKPSFSTAKDIAIFGQEGLHIILPSSASRATSSGRLTDLKGCVVDMSLALSGTTSFANLALKNIERSLIVAGNVAGPAHITGVSDSIIVVSARQVRIHECRNVDIYLHCSSHPIIEDCSNMRFAPLPASFDTPEDPVKNQWDQVDDFKWLKSEPSPNWGVLPEEQRLAEEIWTKVVPGERGKDLQDILKAVGVQKQ
;
A
#
# COMPACT_ATOMS: atom_id res chain seq x y z
N MET A 1 14.44 27.55 14.20
CA MET A 1 13.14 26.99 13.79
C MET A 1 12.56 26.29 15.00
N ALA A 2 11.42 26.74 15.53
CA ALA A 2 10.81 26.10 16.70
C ALA A 2 10.30 24.70 16.33
N PRO A 3 10.40 23.69 17.21
CA PRO A 3 9.83 22.38 16.97
C PRO A 3 8.30 22.51 16.87
N GLU A 4 7.76 22.13 15.71
CA GLU A 4 6.33 22.17 15.41
C GLU A 4 5.59 21.13 16.28
N ASP A 5 4.52 21.55 16.96
CA ASP A 5 3.76 20.77 17.96
C ASP A 5 3.20 19.49 17.30
N PRO A 6 3.44 18.28 17.86
CA PRO A 6 2.86 17.03 17.37
C PRO A 6 1.36 17.08 17.09
N LYS A 7 0.60 17.87 17.86
CA LYS A 7 -0.84 18.07 17.64
C LYS A 7 -1.14 18.79 16.34
N GLU A 8 -0.37 19.82 16.02
CA GLU A 8 -0.57 20.63 14.82
C GLU A 8 -0.18 19.86 13.57
N LYS A 9 0.87 19.03 13.67
CA LYS A 9 1.24 18.08 12.60
C LYS A 9 0.15 17.06 12.34
N PHE A 10 -0.38 16.43 13.38
CA PHE A 10 -1.46 15.46 13.25
C PHE A 10 -2.73 16.10 12.67
N TYR A 11 -3.07 17.32 13.10
CA TYR A 11 -4.21 18.06 12.56
C TYR A 11 -4.07 18.31 11.06
N ARG A 12 -2.90 18.76 10.58
CA ARG A 12 -2.66 18.98 9.14
C ARG A 12 -2.76 17.69 8.34
N HIS A 13 -2.09 16.62 8.80
CA HIS A 13 -2.18 15.31 8.17
C HIS A 13 -3.63 14.80 8.10
N PHE A 14 -4.38 14.92 9.20
CA PHE A 14 -5.78 14.52 9.26
C PHE A 14 -6.64 15.29 8.25
N GLN A 15 -6.45 16.61 8.12
CA GLN A 15 -7.18 17.41 7.13
C GLN A 15 -6.85 17.00 5.69
N ASP A 16 -5.58 16.74 5.41
CA ASP A 16 -5.12 16.33 4.07
C ASP A 16 -5.67 14.95 3.70
N GLU A 17 -5.59 13.95 4.59
CA GLU A 17 -6.15 12.62 4.37
C GLU A 17 -7.67 12.65 4.21
N VAL A 18 -8.37 13.47 5.01
CA VAL A 18 -9.81 13.69 4.83
C VAL A 18 -10.10 14.25 3.44
N ALA A 19 -9.33 15.24 2.96
CA ALA A 19 -9.52 15.83 1.63
C ALA A 19 -9.28 14.81 0.50
N ILE A 20 -8.23 13.99 0.61
CA ILE A 20 -7.90 12.93 -0.36
C ILE A 20 -9.01 11.89 -0.41
N LEU A 21 -9.42 11.33 0.73
CA LEU A 21 -10.51 10.35 0.79
C LEU A 21 -11.81 10.98 0.26
N GLN A 22 -12.02 12.27 0.52
CA GLN A 22 -13.20 12.97 0.05
C GLN A 22 -13.24 13.09 -1.48
N GLU A 23 -12.11 13.38 -2.10
CA GLU A 23 -11.93 13.42 -3.56
C GLU A 23 -12.08 12.03 -4.18
N GLN A 24 -11.46 11.01 -3.59
CA GLN A 24 -11.59 9.62 -4.02
C GLN A 24 -13.05 9.17 -4.01
N ILE A 25 -13.81 9.42 -2.93
CA ILE A 25 -15.25 9.12 -2.84
C ILE A 25 -16.03 9.78 -3.99
N ASN A 26 -15.75 11.06 -4.28
CA ASN A 26 -16.41 11.77 -5.37
C ASN A 26 -16.05 11.17 -6.75
N GLY A 27 -14.82 10.65 -6.89
CA GLY A 27 -14.30 10.02 -8.10
C GLY A 27 -14.86 8.62 -8.41
N ILE A 28 -15.39 7.89 -7.42
CA ILE A 28 -15.91 6.50 -7.60
C ILE A 28 -16.95 6.42 -8.72
N GLY A 29 -17.81 7.44 -8.87
CA GLY A 29 -18.83 7.47 -9.91
C GLY A 29 -18.28 7.56 -11.34
N SER A 30 -17.05 8.07 -11.51
CA SER A 30 -16.37 8.19 -12.80
C SER A 30 -15.60 6.92 -13.20
N VAL A 31 -15.35 6.02 -12.24
CA VAL A 31 -14.65 4.74 -12.48
C VAL A 31 -15.59 3.76 -13.19
N ALA A 32 -15.08 3.14 -14.26
CA ALA A 32 -15.82 2.15 -15.03
C ALA A 32 -16.20 0.95 -14.15
N GLN A 33 -17.39 0.38 -14.38
CA GLN A 33 -17.80 -0.85 -13.69
C GLN A 33 -17.14 -2.11 -14.29
N VAL A 34 -16.35 -1.96 -15.35
CA VAL A 34 -15.74 -3.08 -16.08
C VAL A 34 -14.57 -3.63 -15.27
N GLY A 35 -14.48 -4.95 -15.14
CA GLY A 35 -13.30 -5.62 -14.58
C GLY A 35 -13.13 -5.57 -13.05
N GLY A 36 -14.04 -4.94 -12.31
CA GLY A 36 -13.93 -4.83 -10.84
C GLY A 36 -13.27 -3.54 -10.35
N GLU A 37 -12.78 -2.68 -11.24
CA GLU A 37 -12.07 -1.44 -10.91
C GLU A 37 -12.84 -0.52 -9.95
N ARG A 38 -14.18 -0.45 -10.09
CA ARG A 38 -15.03 0.31 -9.15
C ARG A 38 -15.07 -0.33 -7.77
N GLN A 39 -15.10 -1.66 -7.68
CA GLN A 39 -15.06 -2.36 -6.40
C GLN A 39 -13.69 -2.16 -5.75
N ASP A 40 -12.61 -2.24 -6.52
CA ASP A 40 -11.26 -1.97 -6.03
C ASP A 40 -11.11 -0.53 -5.52
N ALA A 41 -11.71 0.45 -6.20
CA ALA A 41 -11.75 1.84 -5.75
C ALA A 41 -12.55 2.02 -4.44
N ILE A 42 -13.66 1.31 -4.28
CA ILE A 42 -14.44 1.31 -3.02
C ILE A 42 -13.63 0.68 -1.90
N ASP A 43 -12.98 -0.46 -2.15
CA ASP A 43 -12.17 -1.18 -1.17
C ASP A 43 -10.94 -0.36 -0.76
N HIS A 44 -10.34 0.39 -1.70
CA HIS A 44 -9.26 1.33 -1.43
C HIS A 44 -9.69 2.46 -0.47
N VAL A 45 -10.84 3.08 -0.72
CA VAL A 45 -11.36 4.13 0.17
C VAL A 45 -11.76 3.55 1.54
N LEU A 46 -12.35 2.36 1.59
CA LEU A 46 -12.66 1.67 2.87
C LEU A 46 -11.40 1.43 3.70
N ALA A 47 -10.33 0.94 3.07
CA ALA A 47 -9.05 0.75 3.73
C ALA A 47 -8.46 2.09 4.23
N GLY A 48 -8.56 3.15 3.44
CA GLY A 48 -8.13 4.50 3.82
C GLY A 48 -8.89 5.06 5.02
N ILE A 49 -10.23 4.95 5.05
CA ILE A 49 -11.06 5.37 6.18
C ILE A 49 -10.72 4.55 7.44
N SER A 50 -10.51 3.24 7.30
CA SER A 50 -10.11 2.38 8.43
C SER A 50 -8.75 2.78 8.99
N ASN A 51 -7.79 3.13 8.13
CA ASN A 51 -6.47 3.61 8.54
C ASN A 51 -6.58 4.94 9.28
N LEU A 52 -7.32 5.92 8.72
CA LEU A 52 -7.55 7.21 9.36
C LEU A 52 -8.22 7.06 10.73
N SER A 53 -9.15 6.10 10.87
CA SER A 53 -9.78 5.77 12.16
C SER A 53 -8.77 5.22 13.18
N ASN A 54 -7.85 4.36 12.76
CA ASN A 54 -6.81 3.81 13.62
C ASN A 54 -5.81 4.89 14.04
N GLU A 55 -5.43 5.78 13.13
CA GLU A 55 -4.55 6.92 13.43
C GLU A 55 -5.17 7.88 14.45
N VAL A 56 -6.48 8.13 14.40
CA VAL A 56 -7.19 8.93 15.40
C VAL A 56 -7.21 8.24 16.77
N ALA A 57 -7.30 6.91 16.81
CA ALA A 57 -7.21 6.14 18.04
C ALA A 57 -5.80 6.21 18.64
N ASP A 58 -4.76 6.09 17.81
CA ASP A 58 -3.35 6.20 18.20
C ASP A 58 -3.00 7.63 18.67
N ALA A 59 -3.63 8.64 18.08
CA ALA A 59 -3.44 10.04 18.48
C ALA A 59 -4.15 10.42 19.79
N SER A 60 -4.94 9.51 20.38
CA SER A 60 -5.72 9.80 21.59
C SER A 60 -4.89 10.14 22.83
N ASP A 61 -3.62 9.74 22.85
CA ASP A 61 -2.70 9.98 23.97
C ASP A 61 -2.20 11.44 24.04
N TYR A 62 -2.15 12.15 22.92
CA TYR A 62 -1.60 13.51 22.85
C TYR A 62 -2.55 14.55 22.25
N VAL A 63 -3.69 14.15 21.71
CA VAL A 63 -4.73 15.06 21.18
C VAL A 63 -5.81 15.34 22.25
N PRO A 64 -6.26 16.59 22.42
CA PRO A 64 -7.36 16.91 23.33
C PRO A 64 -8.66 16.16 23.00
N SER A 65 -9.44 15.79 24.02
CA SER A 65 -10.71 15.07 23.84
C SER A 65 -11.75 15.81 22.98
N TYR A 66 -11.64 17.14 22.87
CA TYR A 66 -12.46 17.95 21.97
C TYR A 66 -12.15 17.64 20.50
N ASP A 67 -10.86 17.64 20.15
CA ASP A 67 -10.41 17.38 18.78
C ASP A 67 -10.60 15.92 18.39
N LEU A 68 -10.42 14.97 19.32
CA LEU A 68 -10.74 13.55 19.09
C LEU A 68 -12.20 13.34 18.70
N ARG A 69 -13.13 14.07 19.31
CA ARG A 69 -14.55 14.02 18.93
C ARG A 69 -14.77 14.57 17.53
N ASN A 70 -14.10 15.67 17.18
CA ASN A 70 -14.19 16.26 15.85
C ASN A 70 -13.64 15.31 14.78
N TYR A 71 -12.49 14.67 15.04
CA TYR A 71 -11.90 13.68 14.13
C TYR A 71 -12.79 12.44 13.97
N ALA A 72 -13.31 11.89 15.07
CA ALA A 72 -14.23 10.76 15.01
C ALA A 72 -15.52 11.10 14.24
N GLN A 73 -16.04 12.32 14.39
CA GLN A 73 -17.19 12.80 13.61
C GLN A 73 -16.86 12.91 12.11
N ALA A 74 -15.67 13.39 11.75
CA ALA A 74 -15.24 13.49 10.37
C ALA A 74 -15.03 12.11 9.72
N VAL A 75 -14.41 11.15 10.42
CA VAL A 75 -14.28 9.75 9.96
C VAL A 75 -15.65 9.10 9.75
N LYS A 76 -16.60 9.35 10.68
CA LYS A 76 -17.98 8.89 10.53
C LYS A 76 -18.65 9.51 9.29
N ALA A 77 -18.47 10.81 9.06
CA ALA A 77 -19.03 11.50 7.90
C ALA A 77 -18.48 10.94 6.57
N LEU A 78 -17.19 10.60 6.50
CA LEU A 78 -16.60 9.94 5.33
C LEU A 78 -17.20 8.55 5.11
N THR A 79 -17.36 7.75 6.17
CA THR A 79 -18.00 6.43 6.12
C THR A 79 -19.44 6.53 5.58
N ASP A 80 -20.22 7.48 6.11
CA ASP A 80 -21.60 7.71 5.70
C ASP A 80 -21.68 8.13 4.23
N LYS A 81 -20.77 9.00 3.77
CA LYS A 81 -20.72 9.45 2.37
C LYS A 81 -20.30 8.35 1.40
N LEU A 82 -19.37 7.49 1.79
CA LEU A 82 -19.00 6.32 1.00
C LEU A 82 -20.18 5.35 0.87
N ASN A 83 -20.88 5.06 1.96
CA ASN A 83 -22.09 4.23 1.94
C ASN A 83 -23.18 4.82 1.03
N GLU A 84 -23.41 6.14 1.09
CA GLU A 84 -24.35 6.83 0.20
C GLU A 84 -23.94 6.72 -1.28
N THR A 85 -22.65 6.87 -1.57
CA THR A 85 -22.12 6.79 -2.94
C THR A 85 -22.20 5.36 -3.49
N THR A 86 -21.85 4.36 -2.68
CA THR A 86 -21.95 2.93 -3.02
C THR A 86 -23.41 2.51 -3.24
N THR A 87 -24.34 2.98 -2.40
CA THR A 87 -25.78 2.68 -2.58
C THR A 87 -26.37 3.35 -3.82
N LYS A 88 -25.94 4.57 -4.16
CA LYS A 88 -26.34 5.25 -5.41
C LYS A 88 -25.82 4.53 -6.67
N LEU A 89 -24.63 3.94 -6.58
CA LEU A 89 -23.98 3.26 -7.70
C LEU A 89 -24.27 1.76 -7.76
N ALA A 90 -25.00 1.22 -6.78
CA ALA A 90 -25.42 -0.18 -6.78
C ALA A 90 -26.32 -0.48 -8.00
N PRO A 91 -26.09 -1.62 -8.70
CA PRO A 91 -26.91 -1.99 -9.84
C PRO A 91 -28.37 -2.15 -9.39
N ARG A 92 -29.28 -1.37 -9.99
CA ARG A 92 -30.72 -1.49 -9.70
C ARG A 92 -31.16 -2.92 -9.99
N SER A 93 -31.52 -3.67 -8.95
CA SER A 93 -32.19 -4.96 -9.07
C SER A 93 -33.41 -4.81 -9.98
N ARG A 94 -33.31 -5.30 -11.21
CA ARG A 94 -34.39 -5.32 -12.21
C ARG A 94 -35.16 -6.64 -12.25
N PHE A 95 -35.09 -7.43 -11.18
CA PHE A 95 -35.87 -8.67 -11.07
C PHE A 95 -36.73 -8.65 -9.83
N GLN A 96 -37.87 -7.96 -9.93
CA GLN A 96 -38.97 -8.12 -8.99
C GLN A 96 -40.01 -9.04 -9.66
N PHE A 97 -39.88 -10.35 -9.46
CA PHE A 97 -40.95 -11.28 -9.79
C PHE A 97 -42.11 -11.02 -8.83
N LYS A 98 -43.17 -10.38 -9.34
CA LYS A 98 -44.45 -10.26 -8.61
C LYS A 98 -45.05 -11.66 -8.44
N PRO A 99 -45.31 -12.16 -7.22
CA PRO A 99 -46.17 -13.32 -7.06
C PRO A 99 -47.61 -12.87 -7.34
N ARG A 100 -48.22 -13.38 -8.40
CA ARG A 100 -49.66 -13.22 -8.65
C ARG A 100 -50.40 -14.21 -7.76
N GLY A 101 -51.37 -13.68 -7.02
CA GLY A 101 -52.23 -14.43 -6.10
C GLY A 101 -53.02 -15.55 -6.78
N ALA A 102 -53.39 -16.52 -5.95
CA ALA A 102 -54.09 -17.74 -6.31
C ALA A 102 -55.50 -17.51 -6.88
N SER A 103 -55.82 -18.20 -7.97
CA SER A 103 -57.09 -18.94 -8.10
C SER A 103 -57.12 -19.89 -9.30
N ALA A 104 -57.54 -21.13 -8.97
CA ALA A 104 -58.32 -22.11 -9.74
C ALA A 104 -57.67 -22.90 -10.92
N ALA A 105 -57.42 -24.20 -10.62
CA ALA A 105 -57.87 -25.45 -11.30
C ALA A 105 -57.79 -25.54 -12.85
N THR A 106 -57.33 -26.60 -13.52
CA THR A 106 -57.52 -28.08 -13.38
C THR A 106 -56.46 -28.85 -14.20
N SER A 107 -56.28 -30.15 -13.87
CA SER A 107 -55.80 -31.34 -14.62
C SER A 107 -55.34 -31.18 -16.09
N ASP A 108 -54.32 -31.85 -16.64
CA ASP A 108 -54.06 -33.31 -16.65
C ASP A 108 -52.70 -33.63 -17.32
N LEU A 109 -52.12 -34.80 -16.97
CA LEU A 109 -51.18 -35.65 -17.75
C LEU A 109 -50.08 -35.06 -18.66
N ALA A 110 -48.80 -35.31 -18.31
CA ALA A 110 -47.84 -36.11 -19.10
C ALA A 110 -46.38 -35.86 -18.66
N ALA A 111 -45.63 -36.93 -18.42
CA ALA A 111 -44.19 -36.92 -18.18
C ALA A 111 -43.39 -36.62 -19.46
N PRO A 112 -42.18 -36.06 -19.33
CA PRO A 112 -41.04 -36.72 -19.97
C PRO A 112 -39.78 -36.79 -19.09
N LYS A 113 -38.83 -37.56 -19.62
CA LYS A 113 -37.66 -38.19 -19.02
C LYS A 113 -36.47 -37.23 -18.80
N ASN A 114 -35.68 -37.57 -17.77
CA ASN A 114 -34.23 -37.41 -17.58
C ASN A 114 -33.53 -36.12 -18.06
N ASP A 115 -33.01 -35.36 -17.09
CA ASP A 115 -31.74 -34.63 -17.23
C ASP A 115 -30.89 -34.83 -15.94
N PRO A 116 -29.67 -35.40 -16.02
CA PRO A 116 -28.93 -35.84 -14.84
C PRO A 116 -27.96 -34.77 -14.38
N ARG A 117 -28.38 -33.82 -13.54
CA ARG A 117 -27.40 -32.83 -13.02
C ARG A 117 -27.73 -32.02 -11.77
N LEU A 118 -28.66 -32.44 -10.92
CA LEU A 118 -28.91 -31.75 -9.65
C LEU A 118 -28.90 -32.74 -8.47
N LEU A 119 -27.71 -32.92 -7.91
CA LEU A 119 -27.46 -33.54 -6.62
C LEU A 119 -27.30 -32.44 -5.56
N VAL A 120 -27.84 -32.73 -4.38
CA VAL A 120 -27.74 -32.02 -3.09
C VAL A 120 -28.76 -30.87 -2.91
N GLY A 121 -29.73 -30.92 -1.98
CA GLY A 121 -30.02 -31.89 -0.91
C GLY A 121 -31.24 -31.43 -0.06
N SER A 122 -31.44 -32.16 1.05
CA SER A 122 -32.27 -31.85 2.23
C SER A 122 -33.75 -32.27 2.28
N SER A 123 -34.04 -33.19 3.21
CA SER A 123 -35.24 -33.22 4.06
C SER A 123 -34.97 -34.17 5.24
N LEU A 124 -34.82 -33.68 6.47
CA LEU A 124 -35.86 -33.54 7.52
C LEU A 124 -36.41 -34.88 8.07
N ALA A 125 -36.19 -35.15 9.37
CA ALA A 125 -37.21 -35.46 10.40
C ALA A 125 -36.66 -36.32 11.58
N ASP A 126 -36.82 -35.77 12.78
CA ASP A 126 -36.73 -36.32 14.16
C ASP A 126 -37.97 -37.21 14.52
N PRO A 127 -38.20 -37.80 15.75
CA PRO A 127 -37.35 -37.99 16.97
C PRO A 127 -37.57 -39.31 17.83
N LEU A 128 -36.83 -39.41 18.97
CA LEU A 128 -37.07 -40.11 20.29
C LEU A 128 -36.58 -41.57 20.53
N PRO A 129 -36.32 -42.04 21.79
CA PRO A 129 -35.84 -41.38 23.03
C PRO A 129 -34.73 -42.18 23.83
N ALA A 130 -34.39 -41.70 25.04
CA ALA A 130 -33.27 -42.08 25.91
C ALA A 130 -33.56 -43.18 26.98
N SER A 131 -32.52 -43.89 27.47
CA SER A 131 -32.37 -44.29 28.90
C SER A 131 -31.06 -45.06 29.23
N ARG A 132 -30.28 -44.46 30.16
CA ARG A 132 -29.56 -44.99 31.35
C ARG A 132 -28.65 -46.25 31.32
N GLY A 133 -27.45 -46.07 31.91
CA GLY A 133 -26.81 -47.04 32.82
C GLY A 133 -25.27 -47.03 32.80
N GLY A 134 -24.60 -46.47 33.83
CA GLY A 134 -23.14 -46.59 34.07
C GLY A 134 -22.75 -47.93 34.75
N PRO A 135 -21.63 -48.04 35.52
CA PRO A 135 -20.51 -47.13 35.79
C PRO A 135 -19.10 -47.81 35.66
N VAL A 136 -18.06 -47.21 36.26
CA VAL A 136 -16.67 -47.69 36.61
C VAL A 136 -15.56 -47.37 35.59
N VAL A 137 -14.35 -46.85 35.90
CA VAL A 137 -13.59 -46.50 37.12
C VAL A 137 -12.44 -45.52 36.75
N ALA A 138 -11.94 -44.78 37.75
CA ALA A 138 -11.02 -43.65 37.69
C ALA A 138 -9.50 -43.97 37.69
N ALA A 139 -8.69 -42.98 37.25
CA ALA A 139 -7.35 -42.54 37.73
C ALA A 139 -6.69 -41.70 36.60
N ASP A 140 -6.01 -40.55 36.77
CA ASP A 140 -5.58 -39.77 37.92
C ASP A 140 -5.29 -38.33 37.41
N LEU A 141 -5.65 -37.31 38.18
CA LEU A 141 -5.44 -35.89 37.90
C LEU A 141 -4.50 -35.34 38.96
N SER A 142 -3.34 -34.83 38.55
CA SER A 142 -2.70 -33.75 39.29
C SER A 142 -1.84 -32.85 38.39
N THR A 143 -2.17 -31.56 38.49
CA THR A 143 -1.36 -30.36 38.25
C THR A 143 -0.80 -30.14 36.85
N GLU A 144 -1.34 -29.16 36.12
CA GLU A 144 -0.66 -27.87 35.85
C GLU A 144 -1.71 -26.77 35.62
N ASN A 145 -1.36 -25.56 35.99
CA ASN A 145 -2.24 -24.41 36.18
C ASN A 145 -2.90 -23.92 34.89
N ASP A 146 -4.15 -23.50 35.08
CA ASP A 146 -4.86 -22.51 34.28
C ASP A 146 -3.99 -21.24 34.14
N ASP A 147 -3.51 -20.96 32.92
CA ASP A 147 -2.98 -19.65 32.55
C ASP A 147 -3.82 -19.15 31.37
N ASP A 148 -4.94 -18.53 31.77
CA ASP A 148 -5.85 -17.76 30.95
C ASP A 148 -5.02 -16.73 30.16
N LEU A 149 -4.69 -17.05 28.89
CA LEU A 149 -4.06 -16.12 27.97
C LEU A 149 -5.10 -15.05 27.61
N GLY A 150 -5.22 -14.05 28.47
CA GLY A 150 -5.87 -12.79 28.17
C GLY A 150 -5.28 -12.21 26.89
N ASP A 151 -6.18 -11.71 26.04
CA ASP A 151 -5.86 -11.05 24.78
C ASP A 151 -4.78 -9.97 25.03
N LEU A 152 -3.57 -10.20 24.54
CA LEU A 152 -2.48 -9.24 24.63
C LEU A 152 -2.86 -8.00 23.79
N PRO A 153 -2.77 -6.78 24.32
CA PRO A 153 -3.04 -5.59 23.54
C PRO A 153 -2.03 -5.50 22.39
N SER A 154 -2.52 -5.64 21.16
CA SER A 154 -1.78 -5.35 19.93
C SER A 154 -1.58 -3.84 19.81
N PHE A 155 -0.54 -3.31 20.45
CA PHE A 155 -0.09 -1.95 20.18
C PHE A 155 0.49 -1.90 18.75
N SER A 156 -0.14 -1.13 17.86
CA SER A 156 0.46 -0.69 16.59
C SER A 156 1.78 0.01 16.92
N LYS A 157 2.92 -0.60 16.58
CA LYS A 157 4.21 0.06 16.77
C LYS A 157 4.31 1.25 15.81
N ASN A 158 4.37 2.46 16.34
CA ASN A 158 4.62 3.65 15.54
C ASN A 158 6.11 3.74 15.15
N TYR A 159 6.46 3.12 14.03
CA TYR A 159 7.84 3.04 13.53
C TYR A 159 8.43 4.42 13.19
N ASN A 160 7.60 5.38 12.76
CA ASN A 160 8.04 6.72 12.38
C ASN A 160 8.52 7.51 13.60
N GLU A 161 7.85 7.37 14.75
CA GLU A 161 8.33 7.94 16.01
C GLU A 161 9.62 7.29 16.49
N GLU A 162 9.75 5.97 16.35
CA GLU A 162 10.98 5.25 16.70
C GLU A 162 12.17 5.75 15.86
N MET A 163 11.96 5.97 14.57
CA MET A 163 12.98 6.50 13.65
C MET A 163 13.32 7.98 13.93
N ALA A 164 12.32 8.78 14.33
CA ALA A 164 12.50 10.20 14.64
C ALA A 164 13.21 10.47 15.98
N ARG A 165 13.28 9.49 16.90
CA ARG A 165 13.98 9.66 18.19
C ARG A 165 15.48 9.93 17.99
N PRO A 166 16.09 10.88 18.72
CA PRO A 166 17.52 11.17 18.59
C PRO A 166 18.37 9.92 18.82
N SER A 167 19.31 9.64 17.92
CA SER A 167 20.26 8.53 18.06
C SER A 167 21.65 9.00 17.66
N ALA A 168 22.68 8.35 18.21
CA ALA A 168 24.08 8.58 17.83
C ALA A 168 24.36 8.20 16.37
N THR A 169 23.53 7.34 15.77
CA THR A 169 23.64 6.90 14.37
C THR A 169 22.45 7.37 13.54
N LYS A 170 22.71 7.86 12.33
CA LYS A 170 21.66 8.22 11.35
C LYS A 170 21.09 7.02 10.59
N VAL A 171 21.64 5.83 10.79
CA VAL A 171 21.16 4.57 10.21
C VAL A 171 20.06 3.96 11.09
N ARG A 172 18.92 3.61 10.49
CA ARG A 172 17.74 3.00 11.13
C ARG A 172 17.42 1.66 10.47
N LYS A 173 17.12 0.66 11.30
CA LYS A 173 16.68 -0.69 10.87
C LYS A 173 15.38 -1.07 11.59
N PRO A 174 14.24 -0.46 11.21
CA PRO A 174 12.95 -0.72 11.84
C PRO A 174 12.47 -2.16 11.59
N SER A 175 11.76 -2.77 12.54
CA SER A 175 11.22 -4.14 12.39
C SER A 175 9.73 -4.13 12.06
N PHE A 176 9.38 -4.34 10.79
CA PHE A 176 7.99 -4.41 10.30
C PHE A 176 7.35 -5.81 10.46
N SER A 177 7.78 -6.61 11.44
CA SER A 177 7.39 -8.02 11.59
C SER A 177 5.89 -8.26 11.81
N THR A 178 5.15 -7.25 12.26
CA THR A 178 3.70 -7.29 12.52
C THR A 178 2.89 -6.40 11.57
N ALA A 179 3.54 -5.63 10.71
CA ALA A 179 2.89 -4.69 9.82
C ALA A 179 2.44 -5.39 8.53
N LYS A 180 1.27 -4.98 7.99
CA LYS A 180 0.79 -5.41 6.67
C LYS A 180 1.23 -4.47 5.55
N ASP A 181 1.51 -3.23 5.92
CA ASP A 181 1.90 -2.12 5.04
C ASP A 181 3.15 -1.44 5.58
N ILE A 182 3.96 -0.87 4.68
CA ILE A 182 5.13 -0.07 5.01
C ILE A 182 4.77 1.38 4.72
N ALA A 183 4.68 2.21 5.77
CA ALA A 183 4.45 3.64 5.65
C ALA A 183 5.54 4.40 6.40
N ILE A 184 6.45 5.05 5.65
CA ILE A 184 7.53 5.87 6.21
C ILE A 184 7.27 7.32 5.81
N PHE A 185 7.20 8.21 6.79
CA PHE A 185 6.93 9.61 6.51
C PHE A 185 7.63 10.59 7.44
N GLY A 186 7.81 11.82 6.94
CA GLY A 186 8.29 12.97 7.72
C GLY A 186 9.71 12.83 8.23
N GLN A 187 10.54 12.02 7.56
CA GLN A 187 11.92 11.76 7.97
C GLN A 187 12.88 12.70 7.22
N GLU A 188 13.85 13.24 7.94
CA GLU A 188 14.91 14.08 7.37
C GLU A 188 16.29 13.57 7.76
N GLY A 189 17.18 13.41 6.78
CA GLY A 189 18.59 13.11 7.05
C GLY A 189 18.81 11.75 7.69
N LEU A 190 18.04 10.72 7.30
CA LEU A 190 18.17 9.35 7.81
C LEU A 190 18.50 8.34 6.70
N HIS A 191 19.24 7.30 7.07
CA HIS A 191 19.44 6.11 6.25
C HIS A 191 18.59 4.98 6.81
N ILE A 192 17.50 4.63 6.15
CA ILE A 192 16.52 3.63 6.59
C ILE A 192 16.71 2.37 5.77
N ILE A 193 17.11 1.28 6.41
CA ILE A 193 17.27 -0.03 5.77
C ILE A 193 16.19 -0.96 6.29
N LEU A 194 15.35 -1.47 5.40
CA LEU A 194 14.32 -2.42 5.77
C LEU A 194 14.92 -3.82 5.91
N PRO A 195 14.80 -4.47 7.08
CA PRO A 195 15.26 -5.84 7.27
C PRO A 195 14.38 -6.82 6.47
N SER A 196 14.87 -8.04 6.27
CA SER A 196 14.12 -9.12 5.62
C SER A 196 12.79 -9.45 6.33
N SER A 197 12.64 -9.14 7.62
CA SER A 197 11.38 -9.29 8.34
C SER A 197 10.25 -8.37 7.82
N ALA A 198 10.60 -7.31 7.08
CA ALA A 198 9.65 -6.41 6.43
C ALA A 198 9.02 -7.00 5.15
N SER A 199 9.52 -8.15 4.67
CA SER A 199 8.95 -8.90 3.54
C SER A 199 7.51 -9.40 3.77
N ARG A 200 7.01 -9.33 5.02
CA ARG A 200 5.62 -9.65 5.40
C ARG A 200 4.66 -8.50 5.15
N ALA A 201 5.18 -7.28 5.02
CA ALA A 201 4.42 -6.04 4.90
C ALA A 201 4.33 -5.57 3.44
N THR A 202 4.03 -6.48 2.52
CA THR A 202 4.05 -6.26 1.07
C THR A 202 2.72 -5.76 0.49
N SER A 203 1.71 -5.49 1.33
CA SER A 203 0.39 -5.08 0.83
C SER A 203 0.43 -3.67 0.21
N SER A 204 1.19 -2.74 0.79
CA SER A 204 1.42 -1.40 0.24
C SER A 204 2.72 -0.79 0.77
N GLY A 205 3.46 -0.12 -0.11
CA GLY A 205 4.62 0.71 0.25
C GLY A 205 4.30 2.20 0.06
N ARG A 206 4.39 3.00 1.11
CA ARG A 206 4.16 4.46 1.10
C ARG A 206 5.33 5.20 1.71
N LEU A 207 5.95 6.08 0.92
CA LEU A 207 7.03 6.96 1.35
C LEU A 207 6.62 8.42 1.10
N THR A 208 6.45 9.19 2.17
CA THR A 208 5.93 10.57 2.08
C THR A 208 6.79 11.57 2.85
N ASP A 209 6.96 12.79 2.36
CA ASP A 209 7.65 13.87 3.09
C ASP A 209 9.08 13.50 3.55
N LEU A 210 9.89 12.96 2.63
CA LEU A 210 11.26 12.54 2.92
C LEU A 210 12.27 13.56 2.38
N LYS A 211 13.24 13.97 3.21
CA LYS A 211 14.24 14.96 2.81
C LYS A 211 15.66 14.51 3.17
N GLY A 212 16.54 14.42 2.17
CA GLY A 212 17.93 14.02 2.46
C GLY A 212 18.05 12.59 2.98
N CYS A 213 17.15 11.68 2.61
CA CYS A 213 17.08 10.34 3.15
C CYS A 213 17.61 9.29 2.16
N VAL A 214 18.15 8.19 2.68
CA VAL A 214 18.40 6.98 1.91
C VAL A 214 17.45 5.91 2.43
N VAL A 215 16.59 5.36 1.58
CA VAL A 215 15.67 4.28 1.96
C VAL A 215 16.02 3.06 1.13
N ASP A 216 16.48 2.01 1.78
CA ASP A 216 16.82 0.74 1.15
C ASP A 216 15.80 -0.35 1.53
N MET A 217 14.99 -0.75 0.56
CA MET A 217 14.00 -1.83 0.67
C MET A 217 14.41 -3.08 -0.10
N SER A 218 15.61 -3.11 -0.68
CA SER A 218 16.06 -4.21 -1.53
C SER A 218 16.06 -5.57 -0.81
N LEU A 219 16.48 -5.59 0.46
CA LEU A 219 16.56 -6.82 1.26
C LEU A 219 15.18 -7.38 1.66
N ALA A 220 14.15 -6.53 1.72
CA ALA A 220 12.78 -6.96 2.00
C ALA A 220 12.08 -7.55 0.76
N LEU A 221 12.60 -7.24 -0.44
CA LEU A 221 11.96 -7.50 -1.73
C LEU A 221 12.87 -8.30 -2.67
N SER A 222 13.89 -8.97 -2.14
CA SER A 222 14.74 -9.88 -2.91
C SER A 222 14.01 -11.22 -3.10
N GLY A 223 13.69 -11.59 -4.33
CA GLY A 223 13.07 -12.88 -4.65
C GLY A 223 11.55 -12.79 -4.83
N THR A 224 10.78 -13.54 -4.05
CA THR A 224 9.35 -13.78 -4.27
C THR A 224 8.42 -12.77 -3.60
N THR A 225 8.97 -11.76 -2.93
CA THR A 225 8.20 -10.77 -2.16
C THR A 225 8.18 -9.45 -2.92
N SER A 226 6.99 -8.93 -3.19
CA SER A 226 6.81 -7.75 -4.02
C SER A 226 5.65 -6.93 -3.49
N PHE A 227 5.76 -5.61 -3.53
CA PHE A 227 4.67 -4.74 -3.13
C PHE A 227 3.49 -4.86 -4.09
N ALA A 228 2.25 -4.87 -3.58
CA ALA A 228 1.09 -4.79 -4.47
C ALA A 228 0.99 -3.41 -5.14
N ASN A 229 1.37 -2.35 -4.43
CA ASN A 229 1.44 -0.97 -4.93
C ASN A 229 2.52 -0.17 -4.19
N LEU A 230 3.04 0.86 -4.85
CA LEU A 230 4.01 1.79 -4.28
C LEU A 230 3.56 3.23 -4.50
N ALA A 231 3.60 4.06 -3.46
CA ALA A 231 3.36 5.49 -3.56
C ALA A 231 4.54 6.26 -2.95
N LEU A 232 5.17 7.10 -3.76
CA LEU A 232 6.24 8.02 -3.38
C LEU A 232 5.71 9.44 -3.52
N LYS A 233 5.67 10.22 -2.43
CA LYS A 233 5.10 11.58 -2.44
C LYS A 233 5.99 12.57 -1.71
N ASN A 234 6.20 13.75 -2.29
CA ASN A 234 6.94 14.85 -1.66
C ASN A 234 8.32 14.43 -1.13
N ILE A 235 9.19 13.96 -2.02
CA ILE A 235 10.53 13.48 -1.69
C ILE A 235 11.57 14.42 -2.29
N GLU A 236 12.55 14.83 -1.49
CA GLU A 236 13.57 15.79 -1.90
C GLU A 236 14.96 15.28 -1.53
N ARG A 237 15.95 15.42 -2.42
CA ARG A 237 17.36 15.11 -2.16
C ARG A 237 17.57 13.73 -1.55
N SER A 238 16.84 12.72 -2.01
CA SER A 238 16.83 11.39 -1.39
C SER A 238 17.18 10.29 -2.40
N LEU A 239 17.64 9.15 -1.89
CA LEU A 239 17.85 7.93 -2.65
C LEU A 239 16.85 6.88 -2.17
N ILE A 240 15.98 6.40 -3.05
CA ILE A 240 14.97 5.41 -2.72
C ILE A 240 15.23 4.14 -3.55
N VAL A 241 15.58 3.05 -2.88
CA VAL A 241 15.66 1.71 -3.46
C VAL A 241 14.40 0.95 -3.06
N ALA A 242 13.41 0.96 -3.95
CA ALA A 242 12.07 0.48 -3.65
C ALA A 242 11.84 -1.01 -3.92
N GLY A 243 12.74 -1.68 -4.64
CA GLY A 243 12.62 -3.10 -4.98
C GLY A 243 11.52 -3.41 -5.99
N ASN A 244 10.93 -4.61 -5.89
CA ASN A 244 9.92 -5.09 -6.83
C ASN A 244 8.48 -4.76 -6.42
N VAL A 245 7.69 -4.30 -7.38
CA VAL A 245 6.29 -3.91 -7.24
C VAL A 245 5.46 -4.70 -8.26
N ALA A 246 4.59 -5.58 -7.77
CA ALA A 246 3.72 -6.42 -8.58
C ALA A 246 2.55 -5.65 -9.23
N GLY A 247 2.41 -4.35 -8.95
CA GLY A 247 1.36 -3.48 -9.47
C GLY A 247 1.88 -2.09 -9.86
N PRO A 248 1.07 -1.04 -9.68
CA PRO A 248 1.44 0.31 -10.08
C PRO A 248 2.35 0.99 -9.03
N ALA A 249 3.30 1.78 -9.54
CA ALA A 249 4.07 2.73 -8.77
C ALA A 249 3.66 4.16 -9.12
N HIS A 250 3.24 4.92 -8.12
CA HIS A 250 2.88 6.33 -8.23
C HIS A 250 3.98 7.18 -7.61
N ILE A 251 4.52 8.10 -8.38
CA ILE A 251 5.61 8.98 -7.95
C ILE A 251 5.14 10.42 -8.15
N THR A 252 5.06 11.20 -7.08
CA THR A 252 4.49 12.56 -7.12
C THR A 252 5.32 13.54 -6.32
N GLY A 253 5.67 14.68 -6.92
CA GLY A 253 6.37 15.75 -6.20
C GLY A 253 7.77 15.35 -5.75
N VAL A 254 8.53 14.63 -6.58
CA VAL A 254 9.91 14.22 -6.27
C VAL A 254 10.92 15.14 -6.93
N SER A 255 11.93 15.60 -6.18
CA SER A 255 12.96 16.49 -6.70
C SER A 255 14.38 16.14 -6.25
N ASP A 256 15.34 16.36 -7.15
CA ASP A 256 16.79 16.19 -6.91
C ASP A 256 17.15 14.83 -6.29
N SER A 257 16.48 13.76 -6.75
CA SER A 257 16.48 12.45 -6.09
C SER A 257 16.76 11.33 -7.08
N ILE A 258 17.11 10.16 -6.54
CA ILE A 258 17.32 8.94 -7.31
C ILE A 258 16.33 7.89 -6.84
N ILE A 259 15.64 7.26 -7.79
CA ILE A 259 14.64 6.21 -7.52
C ILE A 259 15.07 4.95 -8.25
N VAL A 260 15.08 3.83 -7.55
CA VAL A 260 15.33 2.49 -8.10
C VAL A 260 14.10 1.64 -7.85
N VAL A 261 13.41 1.23 -8.92
CA VAL A 261 12.15 0.49 -8.80
C VAL A 261 11.95 -0.46 -9.97
N SER A 262 11.41 -1.64 -9.67
CA SER A 262 10.82 -2.55 -10.67
C SER A 262 9.32 -2.56 -10.48
N ALA A 263 8.55 -2.27 -11.53
CA ALA A 263 7.09 -2.21 -11.46
C ALA A 263 6.43 -2.59 -12.77
N ARG A 264 5.15 -2.98 -12.73
CA ARG A 264 4.39 -3.27 -13.96
C ARG A 264 3.94 -1.99 -14.67
N GLN A 265 3.62 -0.96 -13.90
CA GLN A 265 3.14 0.34 -14.37
C GLN A 265 3.76 1.44 -13.52
N VAL A 266 4.20 2.53 -14.15
CA VAL A 266 4.78 3.67 -13.44
C VAL A 266 4.12 4.97 -13.92
N ARG A 267 3.62 5.75 -12.97
CA ARG A 267 3.05 7.07 -13.21
C ARG A 267 3.80 8.11 -12.38
N ILE A 268 4.28 9.14 -13.05
CA ILE A 268 5.15 10.16 -12.46
C ILE A 268 4.52 11.53 -12.69
N HIS A 269 4.38 12.29 -11.63
CA HIS A 269 3.71 13.58 -11.63
C HIS A 269 4.54 14.63 -10.88
N GLU A 270 4.63 15.86 -11.40
CA GLU A 270 5.29 16.99 -10.72
C GLU A 270 6.73 16.69 -10.24
N CYS A 271 7.51 15.95 -11.02
CA CYS A 271 8.88 15.58 -10.65
C CYS A 271 9.94 16.40 -11.38
N ARG A 272 11.06 16.72 -10.71
CA ARG A 272 12.11 17.57 -11.28
C ARG A 272 13.52 17.10 -10.94
N ASN A 273 14.39 16.99 -11.95
CA ASN A 273 15.79 16.59 -11.77
C ASN A 273 15.89 15.26 -11.01
N VAL A 274 15.25 14.22 -11.56
CA VAL A 274 15.18 12.90 -10.94
C VAL A 274 15.75 11.86 -11.87
N ASP A 275 16.62 11.01 -11.33
CA ASP A 275 17.16 9.85 -12.02
C ASP A 275 16.40 8.61 -11.60
N ILE A 276 15.85 7.88 -12.57
CA ILE A 276 15.03 6.71 -12.33
C ILE A 276 15.67 5.50 -12.98
N TYR A 277 16.14 4.59 -12.13
CA TYR A 277 16.54 3.24 -12.51
C TYR A 277 15.30 2.35 -12.50
N LEU A 278 14.85 1.96 -13.68
CA LEU A 278 13.54 1.37 -13.88
C LEU A 278 13.62 0.04 -14.61
N HIS A 279 12.86 -0.93 -14.11
CA HIS A 279 12.31 -2.01 -14.92
C HIS A 279 10.80 -1.80 -15.00
N CYS A 280 10.27 -1.57 -16.21
CA CYS A 280 8.83 -1.45 -16.42
C CYS A 280 8.32 -2.42 -17.49
N SER A 281 7.24 -3.14 -17.19
CA SER A 281 6.55 -4.01 -18.15
C SER A 281 5.71 -3.24 -19.19
N SER A 282 5.45 -1.96 -18.94
CA SER A 282 4.66 -1.06 -19.78
C SER A 282 5.38 0.28 -19.98
N HIS A 283 4.83 1.17 -20.80
CA HIS A 283 5.36 2.52 -20.94
C HIS A 283 5.19 3.32 -19.64
N PRO A 284 6.27 3.86 -19.06
CA PRO A 284 6.17 4.82 -17.96
C PRO A 284 5.49 6.10 -18.45
N ILE A 285 4.61 6.67 -17.64
CA ILE A 285 3.90 7.90 -17.98
C ILE A 285 4.41 9.03 -17.09
N ILE A 286 4.77 10.16 -17.69
CA ILE A 286 5.14 11.39 -16.98
C ILE A 286 4.15 12.51 -17.25
N GLU A 287 3.95 13.37 -16.26
CA GLU A 287 3.10 14.56 -16.33
C GLU A 287 3.69 15.67 -15.45
N ASP A 288 3.71 16.92 -15.92
CA ASP A 288 4.30 18.07 -15.21
C ASP A 288 5.74 17.85 -14.71
N CYS A 289 6.49 17.03 -15.42
CA CYS A 289 7.86 16.68 -15.05
C CYS A 289 8.89 17.51 -15.84
N SER A 290 10.11 17.65 -15.30
CA SER A 290 11.21 18.31 -16.01
C SER A 290 12.58 17.73 -15.63
N ASN A 291 13.47 17.61 -16.62
CA ASN A 291 14.81 17.03 -16.44
C ASN A 291 14.78 15.62 -15.81
N MET A 292 13.91 14.76 -16.29
CA MET A 292 13.83 13.36 -15.89
C MET A 292 14.87 12.54 -16.65
N ARG A 293 15.61 11.65 -15.99
CA ARG A 293 16.58 10.77 -16.65
C ARG A 293 16.29 9.33 -16.30
N PHE A 294 16.09 8.49 -17.31
CA PHE A 294 15.76 7.08 -17.12
C PHE A 294 16.98 6.20 -17.41
N ALA A 295 17.14 5.13 -16.65
CA ALA A 295 18.20 4.14 -16.80
C ALA A 295 17.62 2.73 -16.60
N PRO A 296 18.23 1.70 -17.19
CA PRO A 296 17.84 0.32 -16.89
C PRO A 296 18.15 0.00 -15.42
N LEU A 297 17.36 -0.90 -14.84
CA LEU A 297 17.58 -1.39 -13.48
C LEU A 297 18.99 -2.03 -13.35
N PRO A 298 19.73 -1.78 -12.25
CA PRO A 298 21.01 -2.44 -12.01
C PRO A 298 20.88 -3.95 -11.93
N ALA A 299 21.86 -4.69 -12.44
CA ALA A 299 21.86 -6.15 -12.47
C ALA A 299 21.66 -6.80 -11.08
N SER A 300 22.12 -6.15 -10.02
CA SER A 300 21.96 -6.64 -8.64
C SER A 300 20.50 -6.65 -8.15
N PHE A 301 19.61 -5.89 -8.81
CA PHE A 301 18.18 -5.83 -8.50
C PHE A 301 17.31 -6.43 -9.62
N ASP A 302 17.93 -6.85 -10.72
CA ASP A 302 17.21 -7.45 -11.84
C ASP A 302 16.92 -8.93 -11.53
N THR A 303 15.64 -9.27 -11.47
CA THR A 303 15.21 -10.66 -11.27
C THR A 303 14.95 -11.29 -12.65
N PRO A 304 15.75 -12.27 -13.09
CA PRO A 304 15.68 -12.84 -14.44
C PRO A 304 14.42 -13.70 -14.70
N GLU A 305 13.44 -13.72 -13.80
CA GLU A 305 12.26 -14.58 -13.87
C GLU A 305 11.11 -14.02 -14.72
N ASP A 306 11.14 -12.74 -15.11
CA ASP A 306 10.11 -12.14 -15.96
C ASP A 306 10.57 -12.08 -17.43
N PRO A 307 9.99 -12.87 -18.36
CA PRO A 307 10.25 -12.76 -19.80
C PRO A 307 9.62 -11.50 -20.43
N VAL A 308 9.24 -10.53 -19.61
CA VAL A 308 8.52 -9.33 -20.02
C VAL A 308 9.49 -8.30 -20.56
N LYS A 309 9.17 -7.75 -21.73
CA LYS A 309 10.01 -6.75 -22.39
C LYS A 309 10.09 -5.48 -21.54
N ASN A 310 11.27 -5.21 -20.99
CA ASN A 310 11.55 -3.99 -20.24
C ASN A 310 11.43 -2.76 -21.16
N GLN A 311 10.54 -1.82 -20.80
CA GLN A 311 10.17 -0.62 -21.56
C GLN A 311 10.54 0.67 -20.82
N TRP A 312 11.58 0.63 -19.99
CA TRP A 312 12.06 1.79 -19.23
C TRP A 312 12.44 3.01 -20.08
N ASP A 313 12.78 2.80 -21.37
CA ASP A 313 13.20 3.82 -22.32
C ASP A 313 12.08 4.36 -23.22
N GLN A 314 10.85 3.87 -23.05
CA GLN A 314 9.67 4.26 -23.81
C GLN A 314 8.69 5.05 -22.93
N VAL A 315 9.08 6.29 -22.62
CA VAL A 315 8.34 7.15 -21.68
C VAL A 315 7.34 8.03 -22.43
N ASP A 316 6.08 7.93 -22.02
CA ASP A 316 4.98 8.73 -22.55
C ASP A 316 4.83 10.03 -21.73
N ASP A 317 5.08 11.18 -22.35
CA ASP A 317 4.85 12.50 -21.75
C ASP A 317 3.45 12.99 -22.08
N PHE A 318 2.55 12.93 -21.08
CA PHE A 318 1.13 13.17 -21.27
C PHE A 318 0.81 14.60 -21.71
N LYS A 319 1.62 15.59 -21.30
CA LYS A 319 1.39 17.00 -21.64
C LYS A 319 2.14 17.45 -22.90
N TRP A 320 2.95 16.58 -23.48
CA TRP A 320 3.68 16.87 -24.71
C TRP A 320 2.94 16.40 -25.96
N LEU A 321 2.05 17.25 -26.48
CA LEU A 321 1.21 16.94 -27.65
C LEU A 321 1.92 17.13 -29.00
N LYS A 322 3.24 17.32 -29.00
CA LYS A 322 4.01 17.60 -30.23
C LYS A 322 4.65 16.33 -30.77
N SER A 323 4.96 16.35 -32.07
CA SER A 323 5.63 15.23 -32.77
C SER A 323 7.13 15.12 -32.50
N GLU A 324 7.73 16.17 -31.94
CA GLU A 324 9.15 16.18 -31.54
C GLU A 324 9.35 15.44 -30.21
N PRO A 325 10.54 14.88 -29.93
CA PRO A 325 10.83 14.25 -28.64
C PRO A 325 10.59 15.24 -27.48
N SER A 326 10.00 14.75 -26.39
CA SER A 326 9.78 15.59 -25.21
C SER A 326 11.12 16.05 -24.62
N PRO A 327 11.31 17.34 -24.30
CA PRO A 327 12.49 17.83 -23.61
C PRO A 327 12.46 17.54 -22.09
N ASN A 328 11.35 17.02 -21.57
CA ASN A 328 11.14 16.83 -20.14
C ASN A 328 11.80 15.56 -19.61
N TRP A 329 12.18 14.64 -20.50
CA TRP A 329 12.86 13.41 -20.16
C TRP A 329 13.95 13.04 -21.14
N GLY A 330 14.87 12.17 -20.71
CA GLY A 330 15.86 11.55 -21.57
C GLY A 330 16.42 10.27 -20.96
N VAL A 331 17.27 9.60 -21.72
CA VAL A 331 18.03 8.45 -21.22
C VAL A 331 19.27 8.95 -20.48
N LEU A 332 19.53 8.38 -19.30
CA LEU A 332 20.75 8.61 -18.56
C LEU A 332 21.93 7.94 -19.29
N PRO A 333 22.95 8.71 -19.72
CA PRO A 333 24.13 8.17 -20.39
C PRO A 333 24.87 7.16 -19.51
N GLU A 334 25.48 6.15 -20.13
CA GLU A 334 26.16 5.05 -19.41
C GLU A 334 27.27 5.56 -18.50
N GLU A 335 27.96 6.63 -18.88
CA GLU A 335 29.07 7.22 -18.11
C GLU A 335 28.59 7.95 -16.86
N GLN A 336 27.30 8.34 -16.84
CA GLN A 336 26.66 9.00 -15.70
C GLN A 336 25.91 8.02 -14.80
N ARG A 337 25.79 6.75 -15.20
CA ARG A 337 25.15 5.72 -14.39
C ARG A 337 26.04 5.35 -13.21
N LEU A 338 25.42 5.15 -12.06
CA LEU A 338 26.08 4.66 -10.85
C LEU A 338 26.63 3.25 -11.08
N ALA A 339 27.89 3.05 -10.68
CA ALA A 339 28.57 1.76 -10.75
C ALA A 339 27.90 0.70 -9.86
N GLU A 340 27.99 -0.57 -10.25
CA GLU A 340 27.35 -1.68 -9.53
C GLU A 340 27.81 -1.81 -8.06
N GLU A 341 29.03 -1.40 -7.78
CA GLU A 341 29.63 -1.36 -6.44
C GLU A 341 28.87 -0.44 -5.49
N ILE A 342 28.22 0.61 -6.00
CA ILE A 342 27.42 1.53 -5.19
C ILE A 342 26.21 0.80 -4.62
N TRP A 343 25.50 0.05 -5.47
CA TRP A 343 24.29 -0.69 -5.11
C TRP A 343 24.57 -1.84 -4.15
N THR A 344 25.72 -2.51 -4.30
CA THR A 344 26.06 -3.72 -3.53
C THR A 344 26.84 -3.45 -2.25
N LYS A 345 27.64 -2.39 -2.20
CA LYS A 345 28.53 -2.10 -1.06
C LYS A 345 28.19 -0.81 -0.33
N VAL A 346 27.80 0.24 -1.04
CA VAL A 346 27.62 1.58 -0.46
C VAL A 346 26.23 1.75 0.13
N VAL A 347 25.18 1.43 -0.64
CA VAL A 347 23.79 1.59 -0.22
C VAL A 347 23.41 0.68 0.96
N PRO A 348 23.77 -0.61 1.02
CA PRO A 348 23.42 -1.48 2.15
C PRO A 348 24.12 -1.13 3.48
N GLY A 349 25.00 -0.12 3.47
CA GLY A 349 25.76 0.35 4.62
C GLY A 349 27.10 -0.35 4.78
N GLU A 350 28.12 0.16 4.11
CA GLU A 350 29.51 -0.22 4.40
C GLU A 350 29.93 0.28 5.80
N ARG A 351 30.71 -0.50 6.55
CA ARG A 351 31.20 -0.09 7.88
C ARG A 351 32.00 1.21 7.76
N GLY A 352 31.45 2.32 8.26
CA GLY A 352 32.15 3.61 8.40
C GLY A 352 31.75 4.72 7.41
N LYS A 353 30.79 4.48 6.50
CA LYS A 353 30.24 5.56 5.64
C LYS A 353 28.99 6.16 6.29
N ASP A 354 28.96 7.48 6.46
CA ASP A 354 27.77 8.19 6.95
C ASP A 354 26.78 8.41 5.79
N LEU A 355 25.52 8.71 6.12
CA LEU A 355 24.47 9.04 5.14
C LEU A 355 24.95 10.06 4.08
N GLN A 356 25.74 11.03 4.52
CA GLN A 356 26.23 12.12 3.69
C GLN A 356 27.26 11.64 2.65
N ASP A 357 28.04 10.61 2.98
CA ASP A 357 28.98 9.98 2.06
C ASP A 357 28.24 9.18 0.99
N ILE A 358 27.14 8.53 1.37
CA ILE A 358 26.28 7.78 0.44
C ILE A 358 25.62 8.76 -0.55
N LEU A 359 24.96 9.80 -0.05
CA LEU A 359 24.31 10.82 -0.89
C LEU A 359 25.31 11.50 -1.82
N LYS A 360 26.52 11.80 -1.34
CA LYS A 360 27.60 12.36 -2.17
C LYS A 360 28.09 11.36 -3.23
N ALA A 361 28.26 10.09 -2.88
CA ALA A 361 28.69 9.05 -3.81
C ALA A 361 27.67 8.80 -4.93
N VAL A 362 26.37 8.99 -4.65
CA VAL A 362 25.32 8.89 -5.66
C VAL A 362 25.02 10.21 -6.39
N GLY A 363 25.74 11.30 -6.07
CA GLY A 363 25.57 12.59 -6.75
C GLY A 363 24.38 13.42 -6.27
N VAL A 364 23.70 13.01 -5.20
CA VAL A 364 22.61 13.76 -4.57
C VAL A 364 23.23 14.73 -3.54
N GLN A 365 23.58 15.94 -3.97
CA GLN A 365 24.21 16.95 -3.11
C GLN A 365 23.22 18.01 -2.61
N LYS A 366 23.49 18.57 -1.42
CA LYS A 366 22.88 19.84 -0.98
C LYS A 366 23.48 20.98 -1.80
N GLN A 367 22.64 21.81 -2.43
CA GLN A 367 23.04 23.19 -2.70
C GLN A 367 23.30 23.94 -1.40
#